data_AF-A0A2T4VLJ4-F1
#
_entry.id   AF-A0A2T4VLJ4-F1
#
_cell.length_a   1.000
_cell.length_b   1.000
_cell.length_c   1.000
_cell.angle_alpha   90.00
_cell.angle_beta   90.00
_cell.angle_gamma   90.00
#
_symmetry.space_group_name_H-M   'P 1'
#
loop_
_entity.id
_entity.type
_entity.pdbx_description
1 polymer ?
#
loop_
_entity_poly.entity_id
_entity_poly.type
_entity_poly.pdbx_seq_one_letter_code
_entity_poly.pdbx_strand_id
1 'polypeptide(L)'
;MTYINMTTGLLNATYRLLAESAKNPVEVGLLMRWNEDDRYLWTIWSEAYHPGIVTSYSSAGMRRDVGGHAEEILIKNWRGYEQEAGFRPRIVDLILTKLPCFMTSNAVTLGTRQLPVGCAGKLKVLIEEIQPGVLDWRLAYFRELNPGPNSDIENGGSLSLLSTIQKLSVYSFLDHHSFVAQGFGDGLTIA
;
A
#
# COMPACT_ATOMS: atom_id res chain seq x y z
N MET A 1 -18.25 -8.77 0.29
CA MET A 1 -17.19 -7.77 0.13
C MET A 1 -17.07 -7.00 1.42
N THR A 2 -15.88 -6.92 2.00
CA THR A 2 -15.60 -6.27 3.29
C THR A 2 -14.90 -4.93 3.03
N TYR A 3 -15.21 -3.91 3.82
CA TYR A 3 -14.61 -2.58 3.70
C TYR A 3 -13.79 -2.24 4.95
N ILE A 4 -12.77 -1.41 4.77
CA ILE A 4 -11.92 -0.90 5.86
C ILE A 4 -12.77 -0.07 6.82
N ASN A 5 -12.77 -0.40 8.12
CA ASN A 5 -13.45 0.39 9.14
C ASN A 5 -12.62 1.64 9.50
N MET A 6 -13.13 2.84 9.20
CA MET A 6 -12.40 4.10 9.42
C MET A 6 -12.51 4.57 10.88
N THR A 7 -11.49 4.24 11.67
CA THR A 7 -11.26 4.80 13.00
C THR A 7 -10.71 6.22 12.90
N THR A 8 -10.75 6.99 13.99
CA THR A 8 -10.16 8.34 14.03
C THR A 8 -8.66 8.32 13.73
N GLY A 9 -7.90 7.34 14.23
CA GLY A 9 -6.45 7.26 13.98
C GLY A 9 -6.14 6.94 12.53
N LEU A 10 -6.83 5.96 11.94
CA LEU A 10 -6.67 5.63 10.52
C LEU A 10 -7.08 6.80 9.62
N LEU A 11 -8.21 7.46 9.91
CA LEU A 11 -8.66 8.62 9.16
C LEU A 11 -7.63 9.76 9.18
N ASN A 12 -7.08 10.08 10.35
CA ASN A 12 -6.01 11.08 10.49
C ASN A 12 -4.75 10.69 9.70
N ALA A 13 -4.37 9.41 9.70
CA ALA A 13 -3.26 8.93 8.90
C ALA A 13 -3.54 9.03 7.39
N THR A 14 -4.76 8.73 6.95
CA THR A 14 -5.19 8.90 5.56
C THR A 14 -5.12 10.38 5.13
N TYR A 15 -5.56 11.31 5.98
CA TYR A 15 -5.40 12.76 5.71
C TYR A 15 -3.94 13.14 5.50
N ARG A 16 -3.05 12.68 6.38
CA ARG A 16 -1.61 12.95 6.26
C ARG A 16 -1.01 12.32 5.00
N LEU A 17 -1.40 11.08 4.69
CA LEU A 17 -0.98 10.39 3.48
C LEU A 17 -1.32 11.20 2.23
N LEU A 18 -2.56 11.69 2.13
CA LEU A 18 -3.00 12.51 1.00
C LEU A 18 -2.30 13.87 0.95
N ALA A 19 -2.10 14.52 2.10
CA ALA A 19 -1.40 15.81 2.18
C ALA A 19 0.06 15.72 1.74
N GLU A 20 0.76 14.65 2.10
CA GLU A 20 2.13 14.43 1.61
C GLU A 20 2.14 14.02 0.14
N SER A 21 1.20 13.17 -0.30
CA SER A 21 1.08 12.78 -1.72
C SER A 21 0.81 13.97 -2.64
N ALA A 22 0.11 15.00 -2.15
CA ALA A 22 -0.13 16.22 -2.91
C ALA A 22 1.16 17.03 -3.15
N LYS A 23 2.15 16.92 -2.24
CA LYS A 23 3.45 17.61 -2.38
C LYS A 23 4.37 16.89 -3.36
N ASN A 24 4.31 15.55 -3.40
CA ASN A 24 5.07 14.74 -4.35
C ASN A 24 4.17 13.71 -5.04
N PRO A 25 3.47 14.10 -6.12
CA PRO A 25 2.51 13.23 -6.79
C PRO A 25 3.15 12.05 -7.53
N VAL A 26 4.49 11.99 -7.63
CA VAL A 26 5.19 10.86 -8.23
C VAL A 26 5.30 9.69 -7.25
N GLU A 27 5.41 9.97 -5.96
CA GLU A 27 5.52 8.94 -4.92
C GLU A 27 4.18 8.19 -4.72
N VAL A 28 4.30 6.94 -4.28
CA VAL A 28 3.19 6.10 -3.82
C VAL A 28 3.26 6.04 -2.31
N GLY A 29 2.19 6.47 -1.65
CA GLY A 29 1.99 6.29 -0.22
C GLY A 29 1.12 5.06 0.04
N LEU A 30 1.43 4.34 1.10
CA LEU A 30 0.69 3.17 1.56
C LEU A 30 0.53 3.26 3.08
N LEU A 31 -0.70 3.08 3.56
CA LEU A 31 -0.98 2.78 4.96
C LEU A 31 -1.27 1.29 5.09
N MET A 32 -0.73 0.68 6.14
CA MET A 32 -1.05 -0.69 6.54
C MET A 32 -1.56 -0.69 7.97
N ARG A 33 -2.72 -1.30 8.21
CA ARG A 33 -3.26 -1.51 9.56
C ARG A 33 -3.58 -2.98 9.79
N TRP A 34 -3.27 -3.48 10.97
CA TRP A 34 -3.56 -4.87 11.34
C TRP A 34 -4.70 -4.97 12.35
N ASN A 35 -5.57 -5.96 12.14
CA ASN A 35 -6.68 -6.32 13.06
C ASN A 35 -7.59 -5.14 13.44
N GLU A 36 -7.75 -4.17 12.53
CA GLU A 36 -8.56 -2.95 12.76
C GLU A 36 -8.11 -2.13 13.98
N ASP A 37 -6.83 -2.22 14.36
CA ASP A 37 -6.26 -1.58 15.54
C ASP A 37 -5.20 -0.53 15.15
N ASP A 38 -5.48 0.73 15.48
CA ASP A 38 -4.62 1.86 15.13
C ASP A 38 -3.25 1.84 15.84
N ARG A 39 -3.06 1.00 16.86
CA ARG A 39 -1.74 0.77 17.46
C ARG A 39 -0.79 0.06 16.51
N TYR A 40 -1.33 -0.67 15.54
CA TYR A 40 -0.59 -1.43 14.53
C TYR A 40 -0.84 -0.82 13.15
N LEU A 41 -0.58 0.49 13.06
CA LEU A 41 -0.72 1.30 11.86
C LEU A 41 0.65 1.80 11.43
N TRP A 42 1.02 1.51 10.18
CA TRP A 42 2.27 1.94 9.58
C TRP A 42 2.02 2.74 8.31
N THR A 43 2.84 3.78 8.11
CA THR A 43 2.90 4.54 6.85
C THR A 43 4.18 4.16 6.10
N ILE A 44 4.04 3.83 4.83
CA ILE A 44 5.09 3.33 3.96
C ILE A 44 5.06 4.19 2.69
N TRP A 45 6.21 4.70 2.27
CA TRP A 45 6.35 5.52 1.06
C TRP A 45 7.26 4.81 0.07
N SER A 46 6.94 4.87 -1.22
CA SER A 46 7.88 4.51 -2.28
C SER A 46 9.15 5.32 -2.10
N GLU A 47 10.31 4.70 -2.31
CA GLU A 47 11.56 5.44 -2.25
C GLU A 47 11.65 6.33 -3.49
N ALA A 48 11.73 7.65 -3.30
CA ALA A 48 12.11 8.52 -4.39
C ALA A 48 13.48 8.06 -4.91
N TYR A 49 13.64 7.93 -6.23
CA TYR A 49 14.97 7.79 -6.81
C TYR A 49 15.72 9.11 -6.57
N HIS A 50 16.38 9.21 -5.41
CA HIS A 50 17.26 10.30 -5.03
C HIS A 50 18.59 9.65 -4.66
N PRO A 51 19.61 9.69 -5.55
CA PRO A 51 20.92 9.15 -5.21
C PRO A 51 21.44 9.84 -3.94
N GLY A 52 21.37 9.15 -2.79
CA GLY A 52 21.88 9.65 -1.51
C GLY A 52 20.84 9.81 -0.38
N ILE A 53 19.53 9.70 -0.63
CA ILE A 53 18.51 9.80 0.43
C ILE A 53 17.90 8.43 0.72
N VAL A 54 17.92 8.03 2.00
CA VAL A 54 17.39 6.76 2.51
C VAL A 54 16.06 7.06 3.19
N THR A 55 14.94 6.52 2.67
CA THR A 55 13.61 6.78 3.24
C THR A 55 13.09 5.64 4.12
N SER A 56 13.83 4.54 4.27
CA SER A 56 13.55 3.50 5.25
C SER A 56 14.81 2.92 5.91
N TYR A 57 14.80 2.84 7.23
CA TYR A 57 15.86 2.20 8.03
C TYR A 57 15.34 0.91 8.65
N SER A 58 16.18 -0.13 8.74
CA SER A 58 15.91 -1.21 9.71
C SER A 58 16.19 -0.69 11.13
N SER A 59 15.60 -1.32 12.14
CA SER A 59 15.91 -1.04 13.56
C SER A 59 17.40 -1.22 13.90
N ALA A 60 18.16 -1.90 13.05
CA ALA A 60 19.62 -2.08 13.14
C ALA A 60 20.43 -1.01 12.38
N GLY A 61 19.79 0.06 11.86
CA GLY A 61 20.46 1.15 11.16
C GLY A 61 21.03 0.79 9.79
N MET A 62 20.66 -0.37 9.22
CA MET A 62 21.13 -0.77 7.89
C MET A 62 20.34 -0.07 6.77
N ARG A 63 21.07 0.44 5.78
CA ARG A 63 20.54 0.98 4.53
C ARG A 63 19.90 -0.16 3.72
N ARG A 64 18.62 -0.02 3.36
CA ARG A 64 17.93 -0.98 2.47
C ARG A 64 18.18 -0.59 1.01
N ASP A 65 18.20 -1.58 0.12
CA ASP A 65 18.41 -1.39 -1.32
C ASP A 65 17.47 -0.32 -1.88
N VAL A 66 18.06 0.67 -2.57
CA VAL A 66 17.38 1.85 -3.09
C VAL A 66 16.53 1.53 -4.33
N GLY A 67 15.30 2.07 -4.38
CA GLY A 67 14.44 2.11 -5.58
C GLY A 67 13.20 1.21 -5.56
N GLY A 68 12.45 1.19 -4.45
CA GLY A 68 11.28 0.31 -4.29
C GLY A 68 9.93 1.01 -4.37
N HIS A 69 8.96 0.37 -5.03
CA HIS A 69 7.55 0.70 -4.88
C HIS A 69 7.10 0.46 -3.42
N ALA A 70 6.09 1.19 -2.92
CA ALA A 70 5.65 1.09 -1.52
C ALA A 70 5.25 -0.35 -1.11
N GLU A 71 4.63 -1.09 -2.02
CA GLU A 71 4.23 -2.49 -1.83
C GLU A 71 5.44 -3.42 -1.70
N GLU A 72 6.53 -3.15 -2.42
CA GLU A 72 7.75 -3.94 -2.30
C GLU A 72 8.43 -3.72 -0.97
N ILE A 73 8.42 -2.47 -0.48
CA ILE A 73 8.94 -2.12 0.84
C ILE A 73 8.10 -2.83 1.91
N LEU A 74 6.77 -2.81 1.79
CA LEU A 74 5.87 -3.56 2.66
C LEU A 74 6.24 -5.05 2.70
N ILE A 75 6.39 -5.68 1.54
CA ILE A 75 6.66 -7.12 1.43
C ILE A 75 8.02 -7.48 2.04
N LYS A 76 9.06 -6.70 1.72
CA LYS A 76 10.43 -6.89 2.25
C LYS A 76 10.45 -6.78 3.78
N ASN A 77 9.63 -5.88 4.33
CA ASN A 77 9.63 -5.57 5.76
C ASN A 77 8.56 -6.30 6.57
N TRP A 78 7.76 -7.15 5.93
CA TRP A 78 6.66 -7.85 6.57
C TRP A 78 7.05 -8.53 7.89
N ARG A 79 8.16 -9.28 7.89
CA ARG A 79 8.66 -9.95 9.10
C ARG A 79 9.05 -8.98 10.21
N GLY A 80 9.53 -7.79 9.85
CA GLY A 80 9.82 -6.73 10.82
C GLY A 80 8.55 -6.26 11.53
N TYR A 81 7.46 -6.06 10.78
CA TYR A 81 6.17 -5.71 11.37
C TYR A 81 5.62 -6.81 12.29
N GLU A 82 5.79 -8.09 11.92
CA GLU A 82 5.39 -9.21 12.79
C GLU A 82 6.17 -9.24 14.10
N GLN A 83 7.48 -8.98 14.02
CA GLN A 83 8.37 -8.92 15.19
C GLN A 83 8.02 -7.74 16.10
N GLU A 84 7.77 -6.56 15.52
CA GLU A 84 7.38 -5.36 16.24
C GLU A 84 6.03 -5.53 16.94
N ALA A 85 5.05 -6.13 16.25
CA ALA A 85 3.72 -6.37 16.81
C ALA A 85 3.68 -7.52 17.84
N GLY A 86 4.61 -8.48 17.75
CA GLY A 86 4.62 -9.67 18.60
C GLY A 86 3.56 -10.72 18.21
N PHE A 87 2.92 -10.59 17.05
CA PHE A 87 1.92 -11.53 16.54
C PHE A 87 1.82 -11.48 15.01
N ARG A 88 1.07 -12.42 14.43
CA ARG A 88 0.66 -12.40 13.01
C ARG A 88 -0.79 -11.93 12.87
N PRO A 89 -1.09 -11.02 11.92
CA PRO A 89 -2.43 -10.47 11.80
C PRO A 89 -3.44 -11.52 11.29
N ARG A 90 -4.72 -11.28 11.58
CA ARG A 90 -5.86 -11.99 10.97
C ARG A 90 -6.56 -11.13 9.92
N ILE A 91 -6.53 -9.81 10.09
CA ILE A 91 -7.09 -8.82 9.16
C ILE A 91 -5.99 -7.83 8.80
N VAL A 92 -5.88 -7.48 7.52
CA VAL A 92 -4.95 -6.47 7.03
C VAL A 92 -5.69 -5.47 6.15
N ASP A 93 -5.68 -4.20 6.58
CA ASP A 93 -6.14 -3.08 5.78
C ASP A 93 -4.95 -2.42 5.08
N LEU A 94 -5.09 -2.13 3.80
CA LEU A 94 -4.16 -1.37 2.98
C LEU A 94 -4.90 -0.17 2.36
N ILE A 95 -4.38 1.03 2.54
CA ILE A 95 -4.84 2.22 1.82
C ILE A 95 -3.67 2.75 1.00
N LEU A 96 -3.79 2.74 -0.31
CA LEU A 96 -2.75 3.23 -1.21
C LEU A 96 -3.17 4.53 -1.90
N THR A 97 -2.23 5.45 -2.10
CA THR A 97 -2.47 6.64 -2.92
C THR A 97 -2.71 6.28 -4.38
N LYS A 98 -2.15 5.15 -4.86
CA LYS A 98 -2.32 4.66 -6.23
C LYS A 98 -2.56 3.16 -6.23
N LEU A 99 -3.26 2.65 -7.24
CA LEU A 99 -3.42 1.21 -7.40
C LEU A 99 -2.04 0.55 -7.66
N PRO A 100 -1.75 -0.64 -7.09
CA PRO A 100 -0.51 -1.35 -7.37
C PRO A 100 -0.29 -1.55 -8.87
N CYS A 101 0.94 -1.34 -9.35
CA CYS A 101 1.25 -1.52 -10.78
C CYS A 101 1.11 -2.99 -11.22
N PHE A 102 0.74 -3.21 -12.48
CA PHE A 102 0.59 -4.54 -13.06
C PHE A 102 1.91 -5.03 -13.67
N MET A 103 2.68 -4.15 -14.33
CA MET A 103 3.93 -4.55 -15.01
C MET A 103 5.14 -3.66 -14.73
N THR A 104 4.97 -2.49 -14.12
CA THR A 104 6.07 -1.50 -14.00
C THR A 104 7.21 -1.94 -13.10
N SER A 105 6.89 -2.64 -12.01
CA SER A 105 7.87 -3.03 -11.00
C SER A 105 8.57 -4.34 -11.39
N ASN A 106 9.90 -4.35 -11.48
CA ASN A 106 10.69 -5.52 -11.89
C ASN A 106 10.51 -6.74 -10.97
N ALA A 107 10.84 -7.94 -11.45
CA ALA A 107 10.90 -9.12 -10.57
C ALA A 107 11.96 -8.91 -9.47
N VAL A 108 11.69 -9.39 -8.26
CA VAL A 108 12.58 -9.22 -7.09
C VAL A 108 12.72 -10.54 -6.35
N THR A 109 13.92 -10.86 -5.88
CA THR A 109 14.15 -12.03 -5.02
C THR A 109 14.05 -11.62 -3.55
N LEU A 110 13.22 -12.32 -2.79
CA LEU A 110 13.09 -12.20 -1.34
C LEU A 110 13.51 -13.51 -0.67
N GLY A 111 14.72 -13.55 -0.12
CA GLY A 111 15.30 -14.79 0.40
C GLY A 111 15.48 -15.82 -0.73
N THR A 112 14.81 -16.95 -0.64
CA THR A 112 14.79 -17.99 -1.70
C THR A 112 13.61 -17.87 -2.66
N ARG A 113 12.69 -16.92 -2.43
CA ARG A 113 11.47 -16.77 -3.24
C ARG A 113 11.65 -15.70 -4.31
N GLN A 114 11.27 -16.03 -5.54
CA GLN A 114 11.19 -15.06 -6.63
C GLN A 114 9.79 -14.43 -6.64
N LEU A 115 9.73 -13.11 -6.54
CA LEU A 115 8.50 -12.33 -6.68
C LEU A 115 8.35 -11.91 -8.15
N PRO A 116 7.13 -11.97 -8.71
CA PRO A 116 6.89 -11.66 -10.11
C PRO A 116 7.07 -10.16 -10.39
N VAL A 117 7.06 -9.82 -11.68
CA VAL A 117 6.89 -8.45 -12.15
C VAL A 117 5.52 -7.91 -11.70
N GLY A 118 5.44 -6.62 -11.38
CA GLY A 118 4.24 -5.91 -10.96
C GLY A 118 3.92 -6.01 -9.48
N CYS A 119 3.63 -4.88 -8.83
CA CYS A 119 3.25 -4.86 -7.41
C CYS A 119 1.97 -5.66 -7.13
N ALA A 120 1.01 -5.68 -8.06
CA ALA A 120 -0.19 -6.51 -7.92
C ALA A 120 0.14 -8.01 -7.82
N GLY A 121 1.06 -8.50 -8.65
CA GLY A 121 1.54 -9.89 -8.60
C GLY A 121 2.33 -10.19 -7.33
N LYS A 122 3.17 -9.25 -6.89
CA LYS A 122 3.90 -9.41 -5.63
C LYS A 122 2.98 -9.45 -4.42
N LEU A 123 1.93 -8.62 -4.40
CA LEU A 123 0.89 -8.66 -3.37
C LEU A 123 0.12 -9.98 -3.41
N LYS A 124 -0.20 -10.53 -4.58
CA LYS A 124 -0.80 -11.88 -4.67
C LYS A 124 0.06 -12.93 -3.97
N VAL A 125 1.36 -12.95 -4.27
CA VAL A 125 2.31 -13.87 -3.61
C VAL A 125 2.37 -13.62 -2.10
N LEU A 126 2.40 -12.36 -1.64
CA LEU A 126 2.32 -12.04 -0.22
C LEU A 126 1.08 -12.66 0.42
N ILE A 127 -0.09 -12.44 -0.17
CA ILE A 127 -1.39 -12.79 0.41
C ILE A 127 -1.61 -14.31 0.41
N GLU A 128 -1.27 -14.99 -0.69
CA GLU A 128 -1.57 -16.41 -0.88
C GLU A 128 -0.47 -17.34 -0.37
N GLU A 129 0.80 -16.97 -0.52
CA GLU A 129 1.92 -17.87 -0.23
C GLU A 129 2.72 -17.48 1.02
N ILE A 130 2.97 -16.19 1.24
CA ILE A 130 3.77 -15.72 2.38
C ILE A 130 2.91 -15.66 3.63
N GLN A 131 1.68 -15.15 3.50
CA GLN A 131 0.74 -14.91 4.59
C GLN A 131 -0.59 -15.64 4.40
N PRO A 132 -0.57 -16.97 4.21
CA PRO A 132 -1.79 -17.76 4.03
C PRO A 132 -2.72 -17.69 5.25
N GLY A 133 -2.18 -17.46 6.45
CA GLY A 133 -2.93 -17.44 7.72
C GLY A 133 -3.71 -16.14 8.03
N VAL A 134 -3.49 -15.07 7.26
CA VAL A 134 -4.33 -13.86 7.31
C VAL A 134 -5.64 -14.17 6.58
N LEU A 135 -6.77 -13.89 7.24
CA LEU A 135 -8.10 -14.34 6.81
C LEU A 135 -8.84 -13.30 5.96
N ASP A 136 -8.56 -12.02 6.16
CA ASP A 136 -9.24 -10.91 5.47
C ASP A 136 -8.23 -9.83 5.08
N TRP A 137 -8.17 -9.51 3.80
CA TRP A 137 -7.38 -8.41 3.25
C TRP A 137 -8.31 -7.39 2.62
N ARG A 138 -8.03 -6.12 2.86
CA ARG A 138 -8.83 -5.02 2.33
C ARG A 138 -7.88 -4.00 1.73
N LEU A 139 -8.03 -3.72 0.44
CA LEU A 139 -7.19 -2.76 -0.28
C LEU A 139 -8.08 -1.67 -0.85
N ALA A 140 -7.93 -0.46 -0.33
CA ALA A 140 -8.52 0.73 -0.88
C ALA A 140 -7.46 1.56 -1.62
N TYR A 141 -7.82 2.16 -2.75
CA TYR A 141 -6.92 3.05 -3.50
C TYR A 141 -7.63 4.32 -3.94
N PHE A 142 -6.89 5.42 -4.13
CA PHE A 142 -7.45 6.68 -4.66
C PHE A 142 -7.28 6.70 -6.19
N ARG A 143 -8.36 6.43 -6.93
CA ARG A 143 -8.34 6.35 -8.40
C ARG A 143 -7.89 7.66 -9.04
N GLU A 144 -8.26 8.78 -8.42
CA GLU A 144 -8.06 10.16 -8.89
C GLU A 144 -6.58 10.56 -8.88
N LEU A 145 -5.77 9.87 -8.07
CA LEU A 145 -4.34 10.11 -7.94
C LEU A 145 -3.50 9.25 -8.89
N ASN A 146 -4.15 8.58 -9.85
CA ASN A 146 -3.50 7.72 -10.85
C ASN A 146 -3.57 8.32 -12.28
N PRO A 147 -3.08 9.56 -12.54
CA PRO A 147 -3.17 10.16 -13.87
C PRO A 147 -2.11 9.58 -14.82
N GLY A 148 -2.54 9.00 -15.94
CA GLY A 148 -1.65 8.67 -17.06
C GLY A 148 -2.36 7.97 -18.21
N PRO A 149 -1.95 8.17 -19.48
CA PRO A 149 -2.62 7.57 -20.65
C PRO A 149 -2.55 6.04 -20.69
N ASN A 150 -1.64 5.43 -19.92
CA ASN A 150 -1.53 3.97 -19.77
C ASN A 150 -2.18 3.45 -18.47
N SER A 151 -2.84 4.31 -17.68
CA SER A 151 -3.43 3.95 -16.41
C SER A 151 -4.52 2.90 -16.56
N ASP A 152 -5.28 2.90 -17.66
CA ASP A 152 -6.43 2.01 -17.80
C ASP A 152 -6.02 0.56 -18.03
N ILE A 153 -4.94 0.33 -18.80
CA ILE A 153 -4.39 -1.00 -19.03
C ILE A 153 -3.70 -1.51 -17.76
N GLU A 154 -2.87 -0.68 -17.13
CA GLU A 154 -2.22 -1.02 -15.85
C GLU A 154 -3.27 -1.28 -14.75
N ASN A 155 -4.27 -0.41 -14.62
CA ASN A 155 -5.32 -0.55 -13.62
C ASN A 155 -6.20 -1.77 -13.90
N GLY A 156 -6.58 -2.01 -15.16
CA GLY A 156 -7.36 -3.17 -15.56
C GLY A 156 -6.63 -4.48 -15.27
N GLY A 157 -5.34 -4.56 -15.62
CA GLY A 157 -4.50 -5.73 -15.32
C GLY A 157 -4.37 -5.98 -13.81
N SER A 158 -4.07 -4.94 -13.04
CA SER A 158 -3.96 -5.03 -11.58
C SER A 158 -5.26 -5.45 -10.91
N LEU A 159 -6.38 -4.81 -11.25
CA LEU A 159 -7.69 -5.16 -10.70
C LEU A 159 -8.08 -6.58 -11.08
N SER A 160 -7.88 -6.97 -12.34
CA SER A 160 -8.18 -8.33 -12.82
C SER A 160 -7.36 -9.39 -12.07
N LEU A 161 -6.11 -9.11 -11.74
CA LEU A 161 -5.26 -10.04 -10.99
C LEU A 161 -5.66 -10.08 -9.52
N LEU A 162 -5.83 -8.93 -8.87
CA LEU A 162 -6.17 -8.84 -7.45
C LEU A 162 -7.56 -9.41 -7.17
N SER A 163 -8.52 -9.28 -8.10
CA SER A 163 -9.86 -9.87 -7.96
C SER A 163 -9.87 -11.40 -7.97
N THR A 164 -8.78 -12.06 -8.37
CA THR A 164 -8.67 -13.54 -8.28
C THR A 164 -8.42 -14.03 -6.87
N ILE A 165 -8.03 -13.15 -5.94
CA ILE A 165 -7.65 -13.51 -4.58
C ILE A 165 -8.90 -13.53 -3.70
N GLN A 166 -9.37 -14.73 -3.33
CA GLN A 166 -10.66 -14.93 -2.65
C GLN A 166 -10.82 -14.14 -1.33
N LYS A 167 -9.72 -13.95 -0.60
CA LYS A 167 -9.70 -13.28 0.71
C LYS A 167 -9.33 -11.80 0.63
N LEU A 168 -9.30 -11.22 -0.58
CA LEU A 168 -8.99 -9.81 -0.80
C LEU A 168 -10.23 -9.06 -1.30
N SER A 169 -10.63 -8.02 -0.57
CA SER A 169 -11.54 -6.99 -1.09
C SER A 169 -10.72 -5.84 -1.64
N VAL A 170 -10.92 -5.46 -2.90
CA VAL A 170 -10.25 -4.33 -3.56
C VAL A 170 -11.28 -3.33 -4.09
N TYR A 171 -11.12 -2.04 -3.78
CA TYR A 171 -12.09 -1.01 -4.17
C TYR A 171 -11.47 0.39 -4.24
N SER A 172 -12.10 1.31 -4.98
CA SER A 172 -11.73 2.73 -4.93
C SER A 172 -12.18 3.33 -3.60
N PHE A 173 -11.30 4.03 -2.90
CA PHE A 173 -11.57 4.53 -1.56
C PHE A 173 -12.84 5.37 -1.49
N LEU A 174 -13.04 6.27 -2.46
CA LEU A 174 -14.20 7.17 -2.51
C LEU A 174 -15.52 6.48 -2.89
N ASP A 175 -15.49 5.25 -3.43
CA ASP A 175 -16.73 4.50 -3.71
C ASP A 175 -17.43 4.08 -2.40
N HIS A 176 -16.70 4.05 -1.28
CA HIS A 176 -17.19 3.49 -0.01
C HIS A 176 -16.93 4.38 1.22
N HIS A 177 -16.08 5.40 1.10
CA HIS A 177 -15.72 6.28 2.22
C HIS A 177 -15.98 7.72 1.86
N SER A 178 -16.77 8.40 2.69
CA SER A 178 -16.96 9.85 2.59
C SER A 178 -15.73 10.54 3.17
N PHE A 179 -15.12 11.43 2.39
CA PHE A 179 -13.96 12.22 2.83
C PHE A 179 -14.31 13.69 2.70
N VAL A 180 -14.36 14.43 3.81
CA VAL A 180 -14.47 15.89 3.78
C VAL A 180 -13.06 16.41 4.03
N ALA A 181 -12.43 16.93 2.99
CA ALA A 181 -11.10 17.56 3.04
C ALA A 181 -11.12 18.83 3.93
N GLN A 182 -11.32 18.70 5.25
CA GLN A 182 -11.15 19.82 6.17
C GLN A 182 -9.66 20.07 6.36
N GLY A 183 -9.16 21.16 5.77
CA GLY A 183 -7.80 21.66 6.02
C GLY A 183 -6.79 21.51 4.88
N PHE A 184 -7.19 21.01 3.70
CA PHE A 184 -6.40 21.22 2.50
C PHE A 184 -6.72 22.62 1.99
N GLY A 185 -5.87 23.60 2.29
CA GLY A 185 -6.04 24.97 1.78
C GLY A 185 -6.24 24.93 0.26
N ASP A 186 -7.42 25.38 -0.18
CA ASP A 186 -7.87 25.75 -1.54
C ASP A 186 -7.35 24.98 -2.78
N GLY A 187 -6.78 23.79 -2.63
CA GLY A 187 -6.02 23.15 -3.72
C GLY A 187 -6.27 21.67 -3.98
N LEU A 188 -6.98 20.96 -3.10
CA LEU A 188 -7.30 19.54 -3.31
C LEU A 188 -8.81 19.29 -3.24
N THR A 189 -9.49 19.67 -4.31
CA THR A 189 -10.87 19.20 -4.56
C THR A 189 -10.75 17.81 -5.14
N ILE A 190 -10.87 16.78 -4.29
CA ILE A 190 -11.13 15.42 -4.76
C ILE A 190 -12.63 15.36 -5.02
N ALA A 191 -13.00 15.43 -6.30
CA ALA A 191 -14.39 15.39 -6.78
C ALA A 191 -14.93 13.95 -6.78
#